data_AF-A0A3C1GLV3-F1
#
_entry.id   AF-A0A3C1GLV3-F1
#
_cell.length_a   1.000
_cell.length_b   1.000
_cell.length_c   1.000
_cell.angle_alpha   90.00
_cell.angle_beta   90.00
_cell.angle_gamma   90.00
#
_symmetry.space_group_name_H-M   'P 1'
#
loop_
_entity.id
_entity.type
_entity.pdbx_description
1 polymer ?
#
loop_
_entity_poly.entity_id
_entity_poly.type
_entity_poly.pdbx_seq_one_letter_code
_entity_poly.pdbx_strand_id
1 'polypeptide(L)'
;MRPNSDTALLLGLSRILIDEKWYDAPYVKRFTDLSLLVRTDTLKRLKPEEIIPGYTQPDISRGASMTRHGLTPEYRKRVGDFVVWDARTNAPRAITRDDVGDRLTEKGIDPVLEGRFTAKTVDGKSVEVMPLFEAYKIHLKDYDLDTVHEITHAPKELIRRLARDIATIKPVAIHIGEGINHWFHATLVNRAAYLPLMLTGNVGVMGSGCHTWAGNYKAALFQGSEETGPGFKGWVAEDPFNPNLDPAADGKTIRERGYAYEEEVGYWAHGDKPLIVDTPRYGRKVFTGTTHMPTPTKVMWVTNVNLINNAKWVYELIKNVNPNVELIISTDIEMTASCEYSDIVLAANSWVEMERYEVTASCSNPFLQIWKGGIKPVYDTRDDQLILAQMAAKLGELLNDRRFADYWKFSLEGKTEVYIQRLLDSSTTARGYKVSDILAGKYGEPGVALMLFRTYPREPFWEQVTESLPFYTPTGRLQAYNDEPEIIQYGENFIVHREGPEATPYLPNAIVSTNPLIRP
;
A
#
# COMPACT_ATOMS: atom_id res chain seq x y z
N MET A 1 -25.76 3.02 9.33
CA MET A 1 -24.91 2.86 8.13
C MET A 1 -25.22 1.51 7.51
N ARG A 2 -25.63 1.49 6.24
CA ARG A 2 -25.72 0.26 5.43
C ARG A 2 -24.30 -0.28 5.17
N PRO A 3 -24.04 -1.59 5.27
CA PRO A 3 -22.73 -2.15 4.94
C PRO A 3 -22.30 -1.78 3.51
N ASN A 4 -21.00 -1.49 3.33
CA ASN A 4 -20.40 -1.11 2.05
C ASN A 4 -20.99 0.16 1.41
N SER A 5 -21.44 1.12 2.22
CA SER A 5 -21.96 2.41 1.74
C SER A 5 -21.06 3.61 2.09
N ASP A 6 -19.94 3.34 2.77
CA ASP A 6 -19.02 4.33 3.33
C ASP A 6 -18.43 5.26 2.26
N THR A 7 -18.18 4.75 1.05
CA THR A 7 -17.72 5.58 -0.08
C THR A 7 -18.72 6.69 -0.40
N ALA A 8 -20.02 6.38 -0.43
CA ALA A 8 -21.06 7.38 -0.71
C ALA A 8 -21.13 8.43 0.40
N LEU A 9 -20.99 8.01 1.67
CA LEU A 9 -20.89 8.93 2.80
C LEU A 9 -19.72 9.91 2.61
N LEU A 10 -18.51 9.41 2.38
CA LEU A 10 -17.29 10.21 2.27
C LEU A 10 -17.32 11.16 1.05
N LEU A 11 -17.91 10.73 -0.07
CA LEU A 11 -18.16 11.58 -1.23
C LEU A 11 -19.21 12.66 -0.92
N GLY A 12 -20.28 12.31 -0.20
CA GLY A 12 -21.26 13.27 0.30
C GLY A 12 -20.66 14.34 1.22
N LEU A 13 -19.79 13.95 2.15
CA LEU A 13 -19.05 14.89 2.99
C LEU A 13 -18.19 15.82 2.14
N SER A 14 -17.46 15.28 1.17
CA SER A 14 -16.60 16.04 0.24
C SER A 14 -17.41 17.04 -0.58
N ARG A 15 -18.61 16.66 -1.02
CA ARG A 15 -19.55 17.57 -1.70
C ARG A 15 -19.93 18.74 -0.81
N ILE A 16 -20.38 18.47 0.42
CA ILE A 16 -20.78 19.53 1.36
C ILE A 16 -19.62 20.51 1.61
N LEU A 17 -18.40 19.98 1.80
CA LEU A 17 -17.21 20.82 1.98
C LEU A 17 -16.96 21.76 0.79
N ILE A 18 -17.16 21.28 -0.45
CA ILE A 18 -16.99 22.08 -1.66
C ILE A 18 -18.13 23.10 -1.82
N ASP A 19 -19.38 22.66 -1.72
CA ASP A 19 -20.58 23.49 -1.92
C ASP A 19 -20.63 24.65 -0.92
N GLU A 20 -20.27 24.39 0.34
CA GLU A 20 -20.24 25.39 1.43
C GLU A 20 -18.94 26.20 1.48
N LYS A 21 -17.98 25.90 0.59
CA LYS A 21 -16.62 26.49 0.57
C LYS A 21 -15.85 26.35 1.88
N TRP A 22 -16.00 25.20 2.53
CA TRP A 22 -15.31 24.84 3.78
C TRP A 22 -13.96 24.12 3.57
N TYR A 23 -13.37 24.26 2.39
CA TYR A 23 -12.08 23.68 2.03
C TYR A 23 -10.93 24.70 2.18
N ASP A 24 -9.72 24.20 2.43
CA ASP A 24 -8.48 24.97 2.48
C ASP A 24 -7.90 25.12 1.05
N ALA A 25 -8.34 26.18 0.35
CA ALA A 25 -7.95 26.40 -1.04
C ALA A 25 -6.42 26.51 -1.24
N PRO A 26 -5.65 27.23 -0.40
CA PRO A 26 -4.18 27.22 -0.49
C PRO A 26 -3.57 25.82 -0.38
N TYR A 27 -4.04 25.00 0.56
CA TYR A 27 -3.55 23.63 0.71
C TYR A 27 -3.87 22.79 -0.54
N VAL A 28 -5.12 22.84 -1.00
CA VAL A 28 -5.60 22.08 -2.17
C VAL A 28 -4.74 22.38 -3.40
N LYS A 29 -4.48 23.67 -3.70
CA LYS A 29 -3.66 24.08 -4.84
C LYS A 29 -2.19 23.61 -4.74
N ARG A 30 -1.65 23.56 -3.53
CA ARG A 30 -0.21 23.30 -3.28
C ARG A 30 0.14 21.82 -3.24
N PHE A 31 -0.76 20.97 -2.74
CA PHE A 31 -0.42 19.58 -2.39
C PHE A 31 -1.29 18.51 -3.06
N THR A 32 -2.40 18.88 -3.71
CA THR A 32 -3.31 17.92 -4.34
C THR A 32 -3.24 18.01 -5.87
N ASP A 33 -3.70 16.97 -6.55
CA ASP A 33 -3.87 16.98 -8.00
C ASP A 33 -5.12 17.73 -8.47
N LEU A 34 -5.94 18.25 -7.55
CA LEU A 34 -7.22 18.88 -7.87
C LEU A 34 -7.08 20.16 -8.71
N SER A 35 -5.89 20.76 -8.81
CA SER A 35 -5.64 21.89 -9.71
C SER A 35 -5.12 21.49 -11.09
N LEU A 36 -4.80 20.21 -11.32
CA LEU A 36 -4.29 19.74 -12.62
C LEU A 36 -5.41 19.72 -13.66
N LEU A 37 -5.08 20.10 -14.89
CA LEU A 37 -6.03 20.14 -15.99
C LEU A 37 -6.27 18.75 -16.57
N VAL A 38 -7.54 18.40 -16.76
CA VAL A 38 -7.99 17.20 -17.48
C VAL A 38 -8.71 17.61 -18.74
N ARG A 39 -8.45 16.87 -19.82
CA ARG A 39 -9.15 16.97 -21.10
C ARG A 39 -10.49 16.25 -21.04
N THR A 40 -11.57 16.90 -21.48
CA THR A 40 -12.91 16.30 -21.42
C THR A 40 -13.19 15.29 -22.53
N ASP A 41 -12.44 15.35 -23.63
CA ASP A 41 -12.57 14.43 -24.76
C ASP A 41 -11.91 13.08 -24.47
N THR A 42 -10.71 13.09 -23.90
CA THR A 42 -9.90 11.88 -23.63
C THR A 42 -9.95 11.40 -22.18
N LEU A 43 -10.42 12.24 -21.24
CA LEU A 43 -10.38 11.99 -19.80
C LEU A 43 -8.97 11.86 -19.21
N LYS A 44 -7.94 12.24 -19.98
CA LYS A 44 -6.54 12.25 -19.53
C LYS A 44 -6.14 13.62 -19.01
N ARG A 45 -5.18 13.66 -18.09
CA ARG A 45 -4.52 14.91 -17.70
C ARG A 45 -3.82 15.50 -18.91
N LEU A 46 -4.01 16.79 -19.11
CA LEU A 46 -3.37 17.53 -20.18
C LEU A 46 -1.85 17.52 -19.97
N LYS A 47 -1.12 17.12 -21.02
CA LYS A 47 0.34 17.10 -21.02
C LYS A 47 0.90 18.37 -21.68
N PRO A 48 2.00 18.94 -21.16
CA PRO A 48 2.59 20.16 -21.74
C PRO A 48 2.95 20.05 -23.22
N GLU A 49 3.46 18.89 -23.66
CA GLU A 49 3.83 18.63 -25.06
C GLU A 49 2.64 18.71 -26.03
N GLU A 50 1.41 18.62 -25.53
CA GLU A 50 0.21 18.74 -26.35
C GLU A 50 -0.13 20.20 -26.67
N ILE A 51 0.35 21.16 -25.89
CA ILE A 51 -0.05 22.58 -25.98
C ILE A 51 1.12 23.57 -26.08
N ILE A 52 2.35 23.13 -25.80
CA ILE A 52 3.56 23.95 -25.89
C ILE A 52 4.44 23.39 -27.03
N PRO A 53 4.54 24.11 -28.17
CA PRO A 53 5.38 23.67 -29.29
C PRO A 53 6.84 23.45 -28.87
N GLY A 54 7.36 22.25 -29.16
CA GLY A 54 8.75 21.91 -28.83
C GLY A 54 9.04 21.73 -27.34
N TYR A 55 8.02 21.47 -26.51
CA TYR A 55 8.19 21.24 -25.08
C TYR A 55 9.25 20.17 -24.78
N THR A 56 10.22 20.53 -23.95
CA THR A 56 11.19 19.62 -23.38
C THR A 56 11.02 19.60 -21.87
N GLN A 57 11.09 18.40 -21.27
CA GLN A 57 11.01 18.26 -19.83
C GLN A 57 12.18 19.01 -19.17
N PRO A 58 11.92 19.87 -18.18
CA PRO A 58 12.99 20.56 -17.46
C PRO A 58 13.85 19.56 -16.67
N ASP A 59 15.12 19.89 -16.49
CA ASP A 59 16.04 19.10 -15.69
C ASP A 59 15.67 19.17 -14.20
N ILE A 60 15.30 18.01 -13.65
CA ILE A 60 15.01 17.81 -12.23
C ILE A 60 15.98 16.81 -11.58
N SER A 61 17.15 16.57 -12.18
CA SER A 61 18.17 15.62 -11.69
C SER A 61 18.62 15.91 -10.25
N ARG A 62 18.58 17.17 -9.83
CA ARG A 62 18.89 17.62 -8.46
C ARG A 62 17.67 17.67 -7.54
N GLY A 63 16.49 17.42 -8.09
CA GLY A 63 15.20 17.46 -7.41
C GLY A 63 14.94 16.22 -6.55
N ALA A 64 14.02 16.35 -5.59
CA ALA A 64 13.70 15.29 -4.63
C ALA A 64 13.12 14.04 -5.30
N SER A 65 12.42 14.20 -6.44
CA SER A 65 11.98 13.05 -7.25
C SER A 65 13.15 12.16 -7.65
N MET A 66 14.27 12.73 -8.10
CA MET A 66 15.40 11.94 -8.59
C MET A 66 16.32 11.52 -7.44
N THR A 67 16.63 12.43 -6.50
CA THR A 67 17.65 12.20 -5.47
C THR A 67 17.15 11.46 -4.24
N ARG A 68 15.84 11.48 -3.95
CA ARG A 68 15.26 10.84 -2.75
C ARG A 68 14.24 9.76 -3.07
N HIS A 69 13.45 9.93 -4.13
CA HIS A 69 12.39 8.97 -4.48
C HIS A 69 12.89 7.85 -5.41
N GLY A 70 14.13 7.93 -5.90
CA GLY A 70 14.68 6.94 -6.83
C GLY A 70 13.95 6.91 -8.18
N LEU A 71 13.35 8.04 -8.61
CA LEU A 71 12.68 8.12 -9.91
C LEU A 71 13.72 7.92 -11.02
N THR A 72 13.53 6.90 -11.87
CA THR A 72 14.47 6.67 -12.97
C THR A 72 14.20 7.63 -14.13
N PRO A 73 15.22 7.95 -14.96
CA PRO A 73 15.03 8.76 -16.17
C PRO A 73 13.97 8.20 -17.12
N GLU A 74 13.89 6.87 -17.27
CA GLU A 74 12.92 6.18 -18.12
C GLU A 74 11.50 6.37 -17.56
N TYR A 75 11.33 6.19 -16.25
CA TYR A 75 10.04 6.38 -15.60
C TYR A 75 9.60 7.85 -15.64
N ARG A 76 10.53 8.79 -15.42
CA ARG A 76 10.30 10.23 -15.55
C ARG A 76 9.79 10.60 -16.95
N LYS A 77 10.43 10.06 -17.99
CA LYS A 77 10.00 10.26 -19.38
C LYS A 77 8.59 9.74 -19.62
N ARG A 78 8.23 8.58 -19.04
CA ARG A 78 6.91 7.96 -19.18
C ARG A 78 5.80 8.74 -18.47
N VAL A 79 6.04 9.21 -17.24
CA VAL A 79 5.01 9.96 -16.47
C VAL A 79 4.80 11.36 -17.06
N GLY A 80 5.88 12.00 -17.51
CA GLY A 80 5.81 13.34 -18.06
C GLY A 80 5.48 14.41 -17.03
N ASP A 81 5.20 15.60 -17.54
CA ASP A 81 4.79 16.76 -16.76
C ASP A 81 3.28 16.97 -16.83
N PHE A 82 2.80 17.96 -16.08
CA PHE A 82 1.38 18.27 -15.97
C PHE A 82 1.14 19.76 -16.23
N VAL A 83 -0.12 20.10 -16.45
CA VAL A 83 -0.53 21.48 -16.72
C VAL A 83 -1.54 21.93 -15.67
N VAL A 84 -1.39 23.17 -15.20
CA VAL A 84 -2.39 23.91 -14.42
C VAL A 84 -2.85 25.13 -15.21
N TRP A 85 -4.01 25.67 -14.90
CA TRP A 85 -4.38 27.00 -15.38
C TRP A 85 -3.97 28.03 -14.32
N ASP A 86 -3.09 28.94 -14.68
CA ASP A 86 -2.48 29.90 -13.75
C ASP A 86 -3.29 31.20 -13.70
N ALA A 87 -3.79 31.55 -12.53
CA ALA A 87 -4.63 32.72 -12.29
C ALA A 87 -3.90 34.03 -12.63
N ARG A 88 -2.57 34.06 -12.48
CA ARG A 88 -1.74 35.26 -12.68
C ARG A 88 -1.57 35.62 -14.15
N THR A 89 -1.40 34.59 -14.99
CA THR A 89 -1.20 34.75 -16.43
C THR A 89 -2.48 34.52 -17.23
N ASN A 90 -3.52 33.99 -16.58
CA ASN A 90 -4.75 33.50 -17.21
C ASN A 90 -4.47 32.58 -18.41
N ALA A 91 -3.52 31.67 -18.23
CA ALA A 91 -3.01 30.79 -19.27
C ALA A 91 -2.58 29.43 -18.69
N PRO A 92 -2.51 28.37 -19.50
CA PRO A 92 -1.97 27.10 -19.05
C PRO A 92 -0.46 27.22 -18.77
N ARG A 93 -0.01 26.60 -17.67
CA ARG A 93 1.40 26.55 -17.25
C ARG A 93 1.82 25.12 -16.96
N ALA A 94 2.95 24.73 -17.53
CA ALA A 94 3.58 23.44 -17.24
C ALA A 94 4.19 23.44 -15.85
N ILE A 95 4.03 22.31 -15.15
CA ILE A 95 4.60 22.04 -13.83
C ILE A 95 5.15 20.62 -13.81
N THR A 96 6.18 20.44 -13.00
CA THR A 96 6.82 19.16 -12.77
C THR A 96 6.25 18.46 -11.56
N ARG A 97 6.70 17.21 -11.37
CA ARG A 97 6.46 16.43 -10.16
C ARG A 97 6.97 17.13 -8.89
N ASP A 98 8.06 17.91 -8.99
CA ASP A 98 8.70 18.58 -7.85
C ASP A 98 8.09 19.94 -7.49
N ASP A 99 7.19 20.46 -8.33
CA ASP A 99 6.57 21.78 -8.15
C ASP A 99 5.39 21.72 -7.19
N VAL A 100 5.64 21.35 -5.93
CA VAL A 100 4.62 21.24 -4.88
C VAL A 100 4.91 22.19 -3.73
N GLY A 101 3.90 22.48 -2.90
CA GLY A 101 4.09 23.31 -1.70
C GLY A 101 4.62 24.71 -2.01
N ASP A 102 5.70 25.09 -1.35
CA ASP A 102 6.37 26.38 -1.53
C ASP A 102 7.08 26.47 -2.87
N ARG A 103 7.62 25.38 -3.41
CA ARG A 103 8.32 25.38 -4.72
C ARG A 103 7.41 25.80 -5.87
N LEU A 104 6.13 25.43 -5.79
CA LEU A 104 5.11 25.89 -6.75
C LEU A 104 4.90 27.42 -6.65
N THR A 105 4.82 27.91 -5.41
CA THR A 105 4.58 29.33 -5.10
C THR A 105 5.78 30.19 -5.50
N GLU A 106 7.00 29.71 -5.25
CA GLU A 106 8.28 30.33 -5.65
C GLU A 106 8.44 30.43 -7.17
N LYS A 107 7.90 29.46 -7.93
CA LYS A 107 7.79 29.55 -9.39
C LYS A 107 6.80 30.60 -9.88
N GLY A 108 6.10 31.26 -8.97
CA GLY A 108 5.15 32.31 -9.25
C GLY A 108 3.90 31.81 -9.95
N ILE A 109 3.53 30.53 -9.79
CA ILE A 109 2.34 29.92 -10.38
C ILE A 109 1.24 29.87 -9.32
N ASP A 110 0.05 30.38 -9.64
CA ASP A 110 -1.14 30.27 -8.78
C ASP A 110 -2.24 29.49 -9.52
N PRO A 111 -2.33 28.16 -9.32
CA PRO A 111 -3.34 27.36 -10.00
C PRO A 111 -4.77 27.77 -9.64
N VAL A 112 -5.67 27.83 -10.62
CA VAL A 112 -7.12 27.91 -10.37
C VAL A 112 -7.68 26.52 -10.05
N LEU A 113 -8.76 26.49 -9.26
CA LEU A 113 -9.51 25.26 -8.95
C LEU A 113 -10.80 25.15 -9.76
N GLU A 114 -11.40 26.26 -10.16
CA GLU A 114 -12.71 26.28 -10.81
C GLU A 114 -12.61 26.84 -12.23
N GLY A 115 -13.56 26.43 -13.07
CA GLY A 115 -13.72 26.94 -14.43
C GLY A 115 -13.44 25.93 -15.52
N ARG A 116 -13.94 26.27 -16.72
CA ARG A 116 -13.70 25.54 -17.96
C ARG A 116 -12.92 26.43 -18.90
N PHE A 117 -11.93 25.86 -19.54
CA PHE A 117 -11.00 26.57 -20.39
C PHE A 117 -10.84 25.85 -21.71
N THR A 118 -10.35 26.58 -22.71
CA THR A 118 -10.00 26.03 -24.01
C THR A 118 -8.48 26.06 -24.15
N ALA A 119 -7.87 24.89 -24.35
CA ALA A 119 -6.47 24.79 -24.68
C ALA A 119 -6.31 24.56 -26.20
N LYS A 120 -5.45 25.34 -26.83
CA LYS A 120 -5.08 25.12 -28.24
C LYS A 120 -3.91 24.14 -28.30
N THR A 121 -4.12 23.01 -28.95
CA THR A 121 -3.09 21.98 -29.10
C THR A 121 -2.08 22.36 -30.20
N VAL A 122 -0.91 21.72 -30.17
CA VAL A 122 0.15 21.93 -31.17
C VAL A 122 -0.27 21.59 -32.59
N ASP A 123 -1.25 20.70 -32.78
CA ASP A 123 -1.86 20.36 -34.08
C ASP A 123 -2.99 21.34 -34.49
N GLY A 124 -3.21 22.41 -33.72
CA GLY A 124 -4.16 23.48 -34.04
C GLY A 124 -5.59 23.22 -33.59
N LYS A 125 -5.90 22.08 -32.97
CA LYS A 125 -7.22 21.79 -32.41
C LYS A 125 -7.45 22.60 -31.13
N SER A 126 -8.72 22.79 -30.80
CA SER A 126 -9.15 23.36 -29.53
C SER A 126 -9.78 22.26 -28.70
N VAL A 127 -9.24 22.03 -27.50
CA VAL A 127 -9.74 21.02 -26.57
C VAL A 127 -10.25 21.70 -25.31
N GLU A 128 -11.43 21.29 -24.82
CA GLU A 128 -11.93 21.74 -23.53
C GLU A 128 -11.15 21.05 -22.41
N VAL A 129 -10.69 21.85 -21.45
CA VAL A 129 -9.96 21.42 -20.28
C VAL A 129 -10.53 22.07 -19.03
N MET A 130 -10.43 21.40 -17.89
CA MET A 130 -10.81 21.96 -16.60
C MET A 130 -9.90 21.43 -15.49
N PRO A 131 -9.69 22.18 -14.40
CA PRO A 131 -9.05 21.65 -13.22
C PRO A 131 -9.86 20.47 -12.66
N LEU A 132 -9.17 19.50 -12.07
CA LEU A 132 -9.80 18.33 -11.47
C LEU A 132 -10.82 18.67 -10.38
N PHE A 133 -10.65 19.78 -9.66
CA PHE A 133 -11.61 20.28 -8.68
C PHE A 133 -12.96 20.64 -9.34
N GLU A 134 -12.95 21.33 -10.48
CA GLU A 134 -14.17 21.60 -11.27
C GLU A 134 -14.80 20.28 -11.78
N ALA A 135 -13.97 19.34 -12.22
CA ALA A 135 -14.44 18.01 -12.61
C ALA A 135 -15.08 17.25 -11.44
N TYR A 136 -14.53 17.38 -10.22
CA TYR A 136 -15.10 16.83 -9.00
C TYR A 136 -16.41 17.49 -8.59
N LYS A 137 -16.60 18.80 -8.84
CA LYS A 137 -17.91 19.45 -8.65
C LYS A 137 -19.00 18.84 -9.55
N ILE A 138 -18.64 18.39 -10.75
CA ILE A 138 -19.56 17.65 -11.63
C ILE A 138 -19.81 16.25 -11.06
N HIS A 139 -18.74 15.55 -10.70
CA HIS A 139 -18.79 14.19 -10.17
C HIS A 139 -19.63 14.06 -8.89
N LEU A 140 -19.49 15.01 -7.97
CA LEU A 140 -20.12 14.96 -6.66
C LEU A 140 -21.62 15.32 -6.68
N LYS A 141 -22.18 15.70 -7.84
CA LYS A 141 -23.61 16.02 -7.99
C LYS A 141 -24.53 14.84 -7.67
N ASP A 142 -24.06 13.62 -7.89
CA ASP A 142 -24.83 12.40 -7.60
C ASP A 142 -24.82 12.03 -6.10
N TYR A 143 -24.06 12.75 -5.29
CA TYR A 143 -23.89 12.49 -3.85
C TYR A 143 -24.50 13.62 -3.01
N ASP A 144 -25.74 14.05 -3.32
CA ASP A 144 -26.45 15.02 -2.47
C ASP A 144 -26.86 14.40 -1.14
N LEU A 145 -27.26 15.25 -0.20
CA LEU A 145 -27.61 14.82 1.15
C LEU A 145 -28.76 13.81 1.17
N ASP A 146 -29.69 13.90 0.21
CA ASP A 146 -30.85 13.02 0.13
C ASP A 146 -30.45 11.64 -0.39
N THR A 147 -29.67 11.62 -1.48
CA THR A 147 -29.13 10.40 -2.09
C THR A 147 -28.16 9.69 -1.15
N VAL A 148 -27.27 10.43 -0.47
CA VAL A 148 -26.34 9.83 0.50
C VAL A 148 -27.11 9.25 1.68
N HIS A 149 -28.15 9.92 2.17
CA HIS A 149 -29.04 9.36 3.19
C HIS A 149 -29.74 8.09 2.71
N GLU A 150 -30.25 8.08 1.48
CA GLU A 150 -30.90 6.90 0.89
C GLU A 150 -29.95 5.71 0.76
N ILE A 151 -28.71 5.93 0.29
CA ILE A 151 -27.71 4.87 0.13
C ILE A 151 -27.23 4.33 1.49
N THR A 152 -26.94 5.23 2.43
CA THR A 152 -26.23 4.90 3.68
C THR A 152 -27.14 4.63 4.86
N HIS A 153 -28.40 5.06 4.78
CA HIS A 153 -29.35 5.18 5.90
C HIS A 153 -28.83 6.03 7.07
N ALA A 154 -27.78 6.84 6.87
CA ALA A 154 -27.29 7.76 7.91
C ALA A 154 -28.20 8.99 8.01
N PRO A 155 -28.52 9.46 9.23
CA PRO A 155 -29.33 10.66 9.39
C PRO A 155 -28.68 11.90 8.76
N LYS A 156 -29.46 12.66 7.98
CA LYS A 156 -29.00 13.82 7.19
C LYS A 156 -28.29 14.87 8.05
N GLU A 157 -28.84 15.13 9.22
CA GLU A 157 -28.29 16.08 10.19
C GLU A 157 -26.91 15.64 10.71
N LEU A 158 -26.69 14.33 10.89
CA LEU A 158 -25.40 13.79 11.33
C LEU A 158 -24.36 13.84 10.21
N ILE A 159 -24.75 13.60 8.95
CA ILE A 159 -23.87 13.77 7.78
C ILE A 159 -23.40 15.23 7.69
N ARG A 160 -24.33 16.20 7.75
CA ARG A 160 -23.99 17.63 7.68
C ARG A 160 -23.18 18.09 8.88
N ARG A 161 -23.46 17.57 10.08
CA ARG A 161 -22.66 17.84 11.28
C ARG A 161 -21.23 17.32 11.11
N LEU A 162 -21.06 16.07 10.66
CA LEU A 162 -19.74 15.50 10.43
C LEU A 162 -18.91 16.30 9.42
N ALA A 163 -19.52 16.75 8.31
CA ALA A 163 -18.84 17.61 7.34
C ALA A 163 -18.38 18.94 7.97
N ARG A 164 -19.23 19.57 8.81
CA ARG A 164 -18.87 20.78 9.55
C ARG A 164 -17.76 20.52 10.57
N ASP A 165 -17.83 19.43 11.30
CA ASP A 165 -16.83 19.06 12.31
C ASP A 165 -15.47 18.86 11.63
N ILE A 166 -15.42 18.15 10.49
CA ILE A 166 -14.19 17.97 9.70
C ILE A 166 -13.62 19.32 9.19
N ALA A 167 -14.49 20.26 8.83
CA ALA A 167 -14.06 21.59 8.38
C ALA A 167 -13.51 22.49 9.51
N THR A 168 -14.07 22.37 10.71
CA THR A 168 -13.90 23.37 11.78
C THR A 168 -13.04 22.90 12.94
N ILE A 169 -12.98 21.60 13.22
CA ILE A 169 -12.08 21.01 14.22
C ILE A 169 -10.74 20.77 13.54
N LYS A 170 -9.63 21.19 14.14
CA LYS A 170 -8.28 20.94 13.63
C LYS A 170 -7.33 20.53 14.78
N PRO A 171 -6.52 19.46 14.62
CA PRO A 171 -6.46 18.56 13.47
C PRO A 171 -7.61 17.54 13.42
N VAL A 172 -7.83 16.93 12.25
CA VAL A 172 -8.76 15.80 12.03
C VAL A 172 -7.97 14.58 11.59
N ALA A 173 -8.23 13.46 12.26
CA ALA A 173 -7.76 12.15 11.84
C ALA A 173 -8.92 11.21 11.55
N ILE A 174 -8.77 10.37 10.52
CA ILE A 174 -9.68 9.26 10.20
C ILE A 174 -8.93 7.96 10.45
N HIS A 175 -9.50 7.10 11.29
CA HIS A 175 -8.96 5.77 11.55
C HIS A 175 -9.83 4.74 10.82
N ILE A 176 -9.20 3.95 9.95
CA ILE A 176 -9.87 2.90 9.18
C ILE A 176 -9.26 1.54 9.52
N GLY A 177 -10.01 0.47 9.26
CA GLY A 177 -9.51 -0.88 9.41
C GLY A 177 -10.31 -1.88 8.58
N GLU A 178 -10.24 -3.14 8.96
CA GLU A 178 -10.74 -4.25 8.15
C GLU A 178 -12.23 -4.19 7.81
N GLY A 179 -13.04 -3.51 8.63
CA GLY A 179 -14.46 -3.30 8.37
C GLY A 179 -14.77 -2.61 7.04
N ILE A 180 -13.85 -1.78 6.51
CA ILE A 180 -13.97 -1.18 5.17
C ILE A 180 -12.91 -1.69 4.18
N ASN A 181 -11.81 -2.28 4.66
CA ASN A 181 -10.72 -2.77 3.80
C ASN A 181 -11.00 -4.17 3.22
N HIS A 182 -11.85 -4.98 3.86
CA HIS A 182 -12.19 -6.33 3.39
C HIS A 182 -13.43 -6.35 2.48
N TRP A 183 -13.59 -5.33 1.64
CA TRP A 183 -14.61 -5.27 0.60
C TRP A 183 -13.97 -5.30 -0.77
N PHE A 184 -14.68 -5.84 -1.76
CA PHE A 184 -14.19 -5.91 -3.15
C PHE A 184 -13.77 -4.54 -3.70
N HIS A 185 -14.50 -3.48 -3.35
CA HIS A 185 -14.22 -2.09 -3.76
C HIS A 185 -13.49 -1.27 -2.69
N ALA A 186 -12.73 -1.93 -1.80
CA ALA A 186 -12.03 -1.28 -0.69
C ALA A 186 -11.07 -0.16 -1.13
N THR A 187 -10.51 -0.26 -2.33
CA THR A 187 -9.66 0.80 -2.92
C THR A 187 -10.41 2.13 -3.04
N LEU A 188 -11.71 2.11 -3.39
CA LEU A 188 -12.53 3.30 -3.56
C LEU A 188 -12.85 3.96 -2.21
N VAL A 189 -13.26 3.20 -1.20
CA VAL A 189 -13.53 3.76 0.14
C VAL A 189 -12.26 4.30 0.79
N ASN A 190 -11.12 3.62 0.62
CA ASN A 190 -9.82 4.08 1.12
C ASN A 190 -9.42 5.42 0.48
N ARG A 191 -9.57 5.56 -0.85
CA ARG A 191 -9.35 6.84 -1.55
C ARG A 191 -10.35 7.90 -1.08
N ALA A 192 -11.61 7.54 -0.90
CA ALA A 192 -12.65 8.48 -0.44
C ALA A 192 -12.38 9.03 0.96
N ALA A 193 -11.76 8.24 1.85
CA ALA A 193 -11.39 8.70 3.19
C ALA A 193 -10.38 9.85 3.15
N TYR A 194 -9.52 9.90 2.12
CA TYR A 194 -8.57 11.00 1.94
C TYR A 194 -9.22 12.27 1.38
N LEU A 195 -10.34 12.21 0.65
CA LEU A 195 -10.90 13.39 -0.01
C LEU A 195 -11.27 14.52 0.98
N PRO A 196 -12.03 14.28 2.07
CA PRO A 196 -12.30 15.32 3.06
C PRO A 196 -11.03 15.88 3.71
N LEU A 197 -10.02 15.03 3.95
CA LEU A 197 -8.74 15.44 4.54
C LEU A 197 -7.90 16.28 3.58
N MET A 198 -7.88 15.91 2.29
CA MET A 198 -7.25 16.68 1.21
C MET A 198 -7.90 18.06 1.06
N LEU A 199 -9.23 18.12 1.14
CA LEU A 199 -9.99 19.36 1.04
C LEU A 199 -9.76 20.28 2.25
N THR A 200 -9.59 19.74 3.45
CA THR A 200 -9.49 20.54 4.69
C THR A 200 -8.07 20.80 5.18
N GLY A 201 -7.06 20.27 4.48
CA GLY A 201 -5.65 20.44 4.84
C GLY A 201 -5.22 19.57 6.03
N ASN A 202 -5.85 18.42 6.22
CA ASN A 202 -5.62 17.49 7.32
C ASN A 202 -4.80 16.25 6.87
N VAL A 203 -3.75 16.46 6.07
CA VAL A 203 -2.76 15.43 5.74
C VAL A 203 -1.37 16.04 5.92
N GLY A 204 -0.44 15.32 6.58
CA GLY A 204 0.92 15.80 6.84
C GLY A 204 1.04 16.81 7.98
N VAL A 205 -0.06 17.02 8.74
CA VAL A 205 -0.10 17.87 9.94
C VAL A 205 -0.15 16.97 11.17
N MET A 206 0.58 17.31 12.22
CA MET A 206 0.65 16.50 13.45
C MET A 206 -0.75 16.20 14.02
N GLY A 207 -1.04 14.92 14.21
CA GLY A 207 -2.32 14.44 14.76
C GLY A 207 -3.47 14.45 13.74
N SER A 208 -3.15 14.53 12.44
CA SER A 208 -4.13 14.49 11.35
C SER A 208 -3.90 13.29 10.43
N GLY A 209 -4.74 13.16 9.41
CA GLY A 209 -4.51 12.21 8.33
C GLY A 209 -5.42 10.99 8.40
N CYS A 210 -5.12 10.02 7.54
CA CYS A 210 -5.85 8.75 7.49
C CYS A 210 -4.92 7.63 7.95
N HIS A 211 -5.28 6.95 9.03
CA HIS A 211 -4.50 5.88 9.64
C HIS A 211 -5.24 4.55 9.46
N THR A 212 -4.60 3.62 8.75
CA THR A 212 -5.13 2.28 8.50
C THR A 212 -4.55 1.27 9.49
N TRP A 213 -5.43 0.52 10.14
CA TRP A 213 -5.12 -0.50 11.14
C TRP A 213 -5.67 -1.85 10.68
N ALA A 214 -4.77 -2.80 10.51
CA ALA A 214 -5.02 -4.14 10.01
C ALA A 214 -4.15 -5.11 10.84
N GLY A 215 -3.58 -6.15 10.23
CA GLY A 215 -2.54 -6.98 10.86
C GLY A 215 -1.18 -6.29 11.03
N ASN A 216 -0.17 -7.05 11.48
CA ASN A 216 1.22 -6.58 11.53
C ASN A 216 1.93 -6.80 10.18
N TYR A 217 1.42 -6.17 9.12
CA TYR A 217 1.84 -6.41 7.73
C TYR A 217 3.04 -5.56 7.27
N LYS A 218 3.45 -4.56 8.07
CA LYS A 218 4.61 -3.74 7.79
C LYS A 218 5.76 -4.23 8.65
N ALA A 219 6.87 -4.61 8.02
CA ALA A 219 8.18 -4.68 8.67
C ALA A 219 8.64 -3.25 9.03
N ALA A 220 7.88 -2.58 9.90
CA ALA A 220 7.77 -1.13 9.99
C ALA A 220 9.03 -0.44 10.54
N LEU A 221 9.97 -1.21 11.09
CA LEU A 221 11.29 -0.76 11.53
C LEU A 221 12.43 -1.32 10.67
N PHE A 222 12.13 -2.24 9.74
CA PHE A 222 13.11 -3.02 9.01
C PHE A 222 13.18 -2.64 7.53
N GLN A 223 13.00 -1.36 7.20
CA GLN A 223 13.07 -0.88 5.83
C GLN A 223 14.51 -0.83 5.32
N GLY A 224 14.74 -1.38 4.14
CA GLY A 224 15.99 -1.24 3.41
C GLY A 224 16.10 0.11 2.68
N SER A 225 17.34 0.48 2.34
CA SER A 225 17.67 1.60 1.47
C SER A 225 19.00 1.32 0.78
N GLU A 226 19.38 2.10 -0.23
CA GLU A 226 20.71 1.98 -0.86
C GLU A 226 21.85 2.21 0.17
N GLU A 227 21.61 3.03 1.19
CA GLU A 227 22.59 3.34 2.21
C GLU A 227 22.76 2.22 3.24
N THR A 228 21.68 1.53 3.62
CA THR A 228 21.72 0.49 4.67
C THR A 228 21.68 -0.93 4.14
N GLY A 229 21.26 -1.16 2.88
CA GLY A 229 21.12 -2.49 2.28
C GLY A 229 19.66 -2.98 2.26
N PRO A 230 19.44 -4.31 2.20
CA PRO A 230 18.15 -4.88 1.80
C PRO A 230 17.05 -4.82 2.87
N GLY A 231 17.35 -4.34 4.09
CA GLY A 231 16.41 -4.37 5.21
C GLY A 231 15.88 -5.78 5.47
N PHE A 232 14.56 -5.88 5.68
CA PHE A 232 13.84 -7.13 5.86
C PHE A 232 14.05 -8.15 4.73
N LYS A 233 14.30 -7.72 3.48
CA LYS A 233 14.55 -8.67 2.38
C LYS A 233 15.83 -9.48 2.57
N GLY A 234 16.83 -8.90 3.24
CA GLY A 234 18.05 -9.64 3.58
C GLY A 234 17.81 -10.76 4.59
N TRP A 235 16.67 -10.74 5.28
CA TRP A 235 16.26 -11.81 6.20
C TRP A 235 15.47 -12.91 5.51
N VAL A 236 14.44 -12.53 4.75
CA VAL A 236 13.48 -13.49 4.17
C VAL A 236 13.87 -13.98 2.77
N ALA A 237 14.84 -13.32 2.13
CA ALA A 237 15.21 -13.59 0.75
C ALA A 237 16.71 -13.47 0.51
N GLU A 238 17.57 -13.72 1.53
CA GLU A 238 19.01 -13.90 1.30
C GLU A 238 19.22 -14.95 0.19
N ASP A 239 20.13 -14.68 -0.76
CA ASP A 239 20.39 -15.56 -1.90
C ASP A 239 20.86 -16.95 -1.40
N PRO A 240 20.04 -18.00 -1.53
CA PRO A 240 20.37 -19.32 -1.02
C PRO A 240 21.55 -19.97 -1.76
N PHE A 241 21.92 -19.46 -2.93
CA PHE A 241 23.08 -19.95 -3.68
C PHE A 241 24.38 -19.20 -3.34
N ASN A 242 24.29 -18.07 -2.63
CA ASN A 242 25.44 -17.27 -2.21
C ASN A 242 25.25 -16.71 -0.79
N PRO A 243 24.94 -17.54 0.23
CA PRO A 243 24.72 -17.06 1.58
C PRO A 243 26.01 -16.50 2.18
N ASN A 244 25.88 -15.45 3.00
CA ASN A 244 27.03 -14.92 3.72
C ASN A 244 27.25 -15.71 5.01
N LEU A 245 28.33 -16.49 5.08
CA LEU A 245 28.65 -17.36 6.21
C LEU A 245 29.54 -16.71 7.28
N ASP A 246 29.89 -15.42 7.12
CA ASP A 246 30.66 -14.66 8.11
C ASP A 246 29.75 -14.07 9.20
N PRO A 247 29.83 -14.51 10.47
CA PRO A 247 29.01 -13.98 11.54
C PRO A 247 29.22 -12.48 11.81
N ALA A 248 30.33 -11.90 11.35
CA ALA A 248 30.64 -10.48 11.49
C ALA A 248 30.21 -9.63 10.27
N ALA A 249 29.60 -10.24 9.25
CA ALA A 249 29.17 -9.53 8.06
C ALA A 249 28.15 -8.43 8.39
N ASP A 250 28.43 -7.22 7.91
CA ASP A 250 27.48 -6.10 7.96
C ASP A 250 26.24 -6.45 7.13
N GLY A 251 25.05 -6.23 7.71
CA GLY A 251 23.76 -6.46 7.06
C GLY A 251 23.61 -5.80 5.68
N LYS A 252 24.33 -4.70 5.42
CA LYS A 252 24.37 -4.03 4.11
C LYS A 252 24.93 -4.91 2.99
N THR A 253 25.81 -5.85 3.34
CA THR A 253 26.52 -6.70 2.37
C THR A 253 25.74 -7.96 2.01
N ILE A 254 24.63 -8.22 2.71
CA ILE A 254 23.76 -9.36 2.41
C ILE A 254 23.11 -9.15 1.05
N ARG A 255 23.19 -10.19 0.20
CA ARG A 255 22.61 -10.17 -1.13
C ARG A 255 21.28 -10.88 -1.10
N GLU A 256 20.22 -10.18 -1.48
CA GLU A 256 18.90 -10.73 -1.60
C GLU A 256 18.61 -11.22 -3.02
N ARG A 257 17.97 -12.38 -3.13
CA ARG A 257 17.39 -12.87 -4.37
C ARG A 257 16.16 -13.71 -4.05
N GLY A 258 14.99 -13.12 -4.27
CA GLY A 258 13.71 -13.81 -4.08
C GLY A 258 13.47 -14.85 -5.18
N TYR A 259 13.11 -16.06 -4.76
CA TYR A 259 12.65 -17.17 -5.63
C TYR A 259 11.18 -17.52 -5.41
N ALA A 260 10.51 -16.86 -4.46
CA ALA A 260 9.09 -17.03 -4.20
C ALA A 260 8.26 -16.22 -5.20
N TYR A 261 7.11 -16.79 -5.58
CA TYR A 261 6.04 -16.07 -6.27
C TYR A 261 4.92 -15.81 -5.25
N GLU A 262 4.57 -14.55 -5.04
CA GLU A 262 3.51 -14.17 -4.10
C GLU A 262 2.13 -14.34 -4.75
N GLU A 263 1.19 -14.95 -4.05
CA GLU A 263 -0.20 -15.09 -4.48
C GLU A 263 -1.14 -15.11 -3.25
N GLU A 264 -2.40 -14.71 -3.44
CA GLU A 264 -3.39 -14.70 -2.35
C GLU A 264 -4.08 -16.07 -2.23
N VAL A 265 -4.27 -16.55 -1.00
CA VAL A 265 -4.78 -17.90 -0.70
C VAL A 265 -6.16 -18.18 -1.32
N GLY A 266 -7.01 -17.17 -1.48
CA GLY A 266 -8.30 -17.27 -2.17
C GLY A 266 -8.16 -17.59 -3.66
N TYR A 267 -7.06 -17.20 -4.31
CA TYR A 267 -6.75 -17.71 -5.65
C TYR A 267 -6.40 -19.18 -5.61
N TRP A 268 -5.67 -19.66 -4.60
CA TRP A 268 -5.41 -21.11 -4.48
C TRP A 268 -6.71 -21.90 -4.38
N ALA A 269 -7.68 -21.42 -3.59
CA ALA A 269 -9.01 -22.01 -3.50
C ALA A 269 -9.79 -21.94 -4.83
N HIS A 270 -9.41 -21.05 -5.75
CA HIS A 270 -9.98 -20.96 -7.10
C HIS A 270 -9.41 -22.01 -8.08
N GLY A 271 -8.37 -22.75 -7.69
CA GLY A 271 -7.79 -23.83 -8.48
C GLY A 271 -6.97 -23.32 -9.67
N ASP A 272 -7.16 -23.92 -10.84
CA ASP A 272 -6.54 -23.53 -12.11
C ASP A 272 -7.50 -22.76 -13.04
N LYS A 273 -8.65 -22.34 -12.51
CA LYS A 273 -9.72 -21.72 -13.27
C LYS A 273 -9.34 -20.30 -13.70
N PRO A 274 -9.42 -19.95 -14.99
CA PRO A 274 -9.19 -18.58 -15.42
C PRO A 274 -10.37 -17.66 -15.04
N LEU A 275 -10.08 -16.43 -14.63
CA LEU A 275 -11.07 -15.39 -14.43
C LEU A 275 -11.59 -14.92 -15.79
N ILE A 276 -12.79 -15.38 -16.14
CA ILE A 276 -13.48 -15.06 -17.39
C ILE A 276 -14.76 -14.30 -17.03
N VAL A 277 -14.98 -13.16 -17.69
CA VAL A 277 -16.22 -12.38 -17.55
C VAL A 277 -16.82 -12.14 -18.91
N ASP A 278 -18.09 -12.51 -19.07
CA ASP A 278 -18.87 -12.16 -20.26
C ASP A 278 -19.52 -10.79 -20.04
N THR A 279 -19.09 -9.81 -20.82
CA THR A 279 -19.62 -8.44 -20.74
C THR A 279 -20.70 -8.22 -21.78
N PRO A 280 -21.79 -7.47 -21.48
CA PRO A 280 -22.86 -7.21 -22.45
C PRO A 280 -22.39 -6.54 -23.75
N ARG A 281 -21.37 -5.66 -23.68
CA ARG A 281 -20.90 -4.87 -24.83
C ARG A 281 -19.67 -5.45 -25.53
N TYR A 282 -18.74 -6.05 -24.79
CA TYR A 282 -17.44 -6.47 -25.33
C TYR A 282 -17.31 -8.00 -25.42
N GLY A 283 -18.34 -8.75 -25.03
CA GLY A 283 -18.33 -10.21 -25.03
C GLY A 283 -17.37 -10.79 -23.97
N ARG A 284 -16.84 -11.97 -24.27
CA ARG A 284 -15.95 -12.74 -23.38
C ARG A 284 -14.61 -12.03 -23.17
N LYS A 285 -14.29 -11.67 -21.94
CA LYS A 285 -12.98 -11.15 -21.52
C LYS A 285 -12.28 -12.14 -20.58
N VAL A 286 -11.00 -12.39 -20.82
CA VAL A 286 -10.16 -13.30 -20.01
C VAL A 286 -9.11 -12.46 -19.29
N PHE A 287 -9.14 -12.43 -17.96
CA PHE A 287 -8.30 -11.55 -17.15
C PHE A 287 -7.01 -12.21 -16.67
N THR A 288 -7.05 -13.51 -16.33
CA THR A 288 -5.90 -14.24 -15.77
C THR A 288 -5.26 -15.20 -16.77
N GLY A 289 -5.48 -14.99 -18.07
CA GLY A 289 -4.94 -15.88 -19.11
C GLY A 289 -5.53 -17.30 -19.04
N THR A 290 -4.70 -18.32 -19.24
CA THR A 290 -5.12 -19.73 -19.21
C THR A 290 -5.20 -20.31 -17.80
N THR A 291 -4.37 -19.82 -16.88
CA THR A 291 -4.33 -20.19 -15.46
C THR A 291 -3.69 -19.03 -14.69
N HIS A 292 -4.08 -18.83 -13.43
CA HIS A 292 -3.36 -17.92 -12.53
C HIS A 292 -2.21 -18.63 -11.79
N MET A 293 -2.19 -19.97 -11.77
CA MET A 293 -1.16 -20.75 -11.08
C MET A 293 0.13 -20.84 -11.93
N PRO A 294 1.31 -20.46 -11.42
CA PRO A 294 2.55 -20.49 -12.19
C PRO A 294 3.09 -21.92 -12.44
N THR A 295 2.83 -22.86 -11.52
CA THR A 295 3.24 -24.27 -11.62
C THR A 295 2.33 -25.14 -10.73
N PRO A 296 2.15 -26.45 -11.02
CA PRO A 296 1.44 -27.36 -10.12
C PRO A 296 2.14 -27.48 -8.75
N THR A 297 1.42 -27.22 -7.66
CA THR A 297 1.93 -27.37 -6.28
C THR A 297 1.99 -28.84 -5.89
N LYS A 298 3.18 -29.31 -5.46
CA LYS A 298 3.40 -30.69 -5.00
C LYS A 298 3.62 -30.82 -3.51
N VAL A 299 4.28 -29.83 -2.91
CA VAL A 299 4.52 -29.76 -1.47
C VAL A 299 4.01 -28.43 -0.96
N MET A 300 3.27 -28.46 0.13
CA MET A 300 2.85 -27.29 0.88
C MET A 300 3.39 -27.38 2.30
N TRP A 301 4.16 -26.39 2.72
CA TRP A 301 4.61 -26.28 4.11
C TRP A 301 4.14 -24.95 4.69
N VAL A 302 3.22 -25.01 5.65
CA VAL A 302 2.73 -23.85 6.38
C VAL A 302 3.39 -23.73 7.74
N THR A 303 3.79 -22.50 8.09
CA THR A 303 4.36 -22.16 9.39
C THR A 303 3.75 -20.84 9.86
N ASN A 304 3.47 -20.72 11.16
CA ASN A 304 2.95 -19.48 11.77
C ASN A 304 1.63 -18.99 11.12
N VAL A 305 0.82 -19.91 10.58
CA VAL A 305 -0.46 -19.59 9.95
C VAL A 305 -1.43 -20.77 10.01
N ASN A 306 -2.62 -20.51 10.56
CA ASN A 306 -3.76 -21.41 10.43
C ASN A 306 -4.44 -21.21 9.06
N LEU A 307 -3.74 -21.64 7.99
CA LEU A 307 -4.17 -21.53 6.60
C LEU A 307 -5.64 -21.94 6.38
N ILE A 308 -6.07 -23.11 6.86
CA ILE A 308 -7.43 -23.61 6.65
C ILE A 308 -8.47 -22.66 7.25
N ASN A 309 -8.23 -22.16 8.45
CA ASN A 309 -9.17 -21.25 9.11
C ASN A 309 -9.22 -19.84 8.48
N ASN A 310 -8.13 -19.41 7.83
CA ASN A 310 -8.02 -18.08 7.23
C ASN A 310 -8.33 -18.04 5.72
N ALA A 311 -8.34 -19.19 5.05
CA ALA A 311 -8.56 -19.29 3.61
C ALA A 311 -9.99 -18.88 3.23
N LYS A 312 -10.11 -17.98 2.25
CA LYS A 312 -11.41 -17.67 1.64
C LYS A 312 -11.80 -18.87 0.79
N TRP A 313 -13.10 -19.17 0.76
CA TRP A 313 -13.64 -20.29 0.01
C TRP A 313 -13.00 -21.66 0.38
N VAL A 314 -12.68 -21.83 1.66
CA VAL A 314 -11.95 -22.98 2.23
C VAL A 314 -12.47 -24.35 1.79
N TYR A 315 -13.77 -24.52 1.55
CA TYR A 315 -14.32 -25.79 1.07
C TYR A 315 -13.73 -26.22 -0.27
N GLU A 316 -13.49 -25.28 -1.20
CA GLU A 316 -12.83 -25.59 -2.47
C GLU A 316 -11.37 -25.96 -2.24
N LEU A 317 -10.68 -25.25 -1.34
CA LEU A 317 -9.30 -25.57 -0.98
C LEU A 317 -9.20 -27.02 -0.46
N ILE A 318 -10.03 -27.39 0.52
CA ILE A 318 -10.03 -28.74 1.12
C ILE A 318 -10.45 -29.81 0.12
N LYS A 319 -11.50 -29.56 -0.67
CA LYS A 319 -12.14 -30.61 -1.47
C LYS A 319 -11.49 -30.81 -2.84
N ASN A 320 -11.03 -29.73 -3.46
CA ASN A 320 -10.65 -29.72 -4.88
C ASN A 320 -9.17 -29.35 -5.09
N VAL A 321 -8.51 -28.68 -4.14
CA VAL A 321 -7.13 -28.22 -4.32
C VAL A 321 -6.15 -29.10 -3.53
N ASN A 322 -6.29 -29.16 -2.21
CA ASN A 322 -5.41 -29.92 -1.31
C ASN A 322 -5.26 -31.40 -1.68
N PRO A 323 -6.29 -32.13 -2.17
CA PRO A 323 -6.12 -33.53 -2.56
C PRO A 323 -5.18 -33.74 -3.75
N ASN A 324 -4.82 -32.67 -4.47
CA ASN A 324 -3.84 -32.72 -5.56
C ASN A 324 -2.40 -32.37 -5.10
N VAL A 325 -2.22 -31.98 -3.83
CA VAL A 325 -0.92 -31.74 -3.21
C VAL A 325 -0.42 -33.05 -2.61
N GLU A 326 0.80 -33.47 -2.93
CA GLU A 326 1.35 -34.78 -2.56
C GLU A 326 1.85 -34.83 -1.12
N LEU A 327 2.16 -33.68 -0.53
CA LEU A 327 2.62 -33.55 0.85
C LEU A 327 2.23 -32.20 1.44
N ILE A 328 1.53 -32.23 2.57
CA ILE A 328 1.15 -31.06 3.36
C ILE A 328 1.79 -31.16 4.74
N ILE A 329 2.59 -30.16 5.09
CA ILE A 329 3.28 -30.05 6.38
C ILE A 329 2.79 -28.79 7.11
N SER A 330 2.43 -28.94 8.38
CA SER A 330 2.18 -27.81 9.28
C SER A 330 3.22 -27.76 10.39
N THR A 331 3.82 -26.58 10.61
CA THR A 331 4.60 -26.27 11.81
C THR A 331 3.79 -25.33 12.69
N ASP A 332 3.45 -25.77 13.90
CA ASP A 332 2.54 -25.03 14.79
C ASP A 332 2.85 -25.32 16.27
N ILE A 333 2.41 -24.41 17.15
CA ILE A 333 2.47 -24.56 18.61
C ILE A 333 1.23 -25.27 19.16
N GLU A 334 0.15 -25.31 18.38
CA GLU A 334 -1.12 -25.94 18.74
C GLU A 334 -1.70 -26.76 17.58
N MET A 335 -2.62 -27.69 17.90
CA MET A 335 -3.30 -28.50 16.89
C MET A 335 -4.39 -27.66 16.19
N THR A 336 -4.00 -26.90 15.16
CA THR A 336 -4.93 -26.06 14.38
C THR A 336 -5.69 -26.87 13.31
N ALA A 337 -6.70 -26.27 12.70
CA ALA A 337 -7.37 -26.87 11.54
C ALA A 337 -6.37 -27.16 10.40
N SER A 338 -5.36 -26.33 10.19
CA SER A 338 -4.29 -26.66 9.24
C SER A 338 -3.56 -27.95 9.61
N CYS A 339 -3.24 -28.16 10.89
CA CYS A 339 -2.63 -29.39 11.37
C CYS A 339 -3.53 -30.61 11.14
N GLU A 340 -4.84 -30.50 11.38
CA GLU A 340 -5.80 -31.59 11.15
C GLU A 340 -5.87 -32.04 9.68
N TYR A 341 -5.63 -31.12 8.74
CA TYR A 341 -5.62 -31.38 7.30
C TYR A 341 -4.20 -31.55 6.71
N SER A 342 -3.18 -31.75 7.55
CA SER A 342 -1.80 -31.99 7.13
C SER A 342 -1.42 -33.47 7.22
N ASP A 343 -0.50 -33.90 6.36
CA ASP A 343 0.10 -35.24 6.44
C ASP A 343 1.12 -35.33 7.58
N ILE A 344 1.84 -34.24 7.83
CA ILE A 344 2.86 -34.13 8.89
C ILE A 344 2.62 -32.86 9.70
N VAL A 345 2.67 -33.00 11.02
CA VAL A 345 2.67 -31.88 11.97
C VAL A 345 3.99 -31.86 12.73
N LEU A 346 4.66 -30.72 12.72
CA LEU A 346 5.92 -30.47 13.42
C LEU A 346 5.67 -29.48 14.56
N ALA A 347 5.94 -29.89 15.79
CA ALA A 347 5.60 -29.10 16.97
C ALA A 347 6.68 -28.03 17.26
N ALA A 348 6.28 -26.77 17.19
CA ALA A 348 7.13 -25.62 17.49
C ALA A 348 7.08 -25.25 18.98
N ASN A 349 8.15 -24.61 19.48
CA ASN A 349 8.17 -24.02 20.80
C ASN A 349 7.16 -22.86 20.90
N SER A 350 6.45 -22.76 22.04
CA SER A 350 5.71 -21.55 22.37
C SER A 350 6.66 -20.39 22.69
N TRP A 351 6.15 -19.15 22.70
CA TRP A 351 6.97 -17.96 22.95
C TRP A 351 7.70 -17.96 24.30
N VAL A 352 7.17 -18.66 25.30
CA VAL A 352 7.80 -18.79 26.63
C VAL A 352 8.85 -19.89 26.69
N GLU A 353 8.84 -20.81 25.72
CA GLU A 353 9.77 -21.95 25.58
C GLU A 353 10.88 -21.70 24.57
N MET A 354 10.77 -20.65 23.74
CA MET A 354 11.78 -20.29 22.74
C MET A 354 13.19 -20.28 23.34
N GLU A 355 14.10 -21.06 22.76
CA GLU A 355 15.44 -21.23 23.34
C GLU A 355 16.41 -20.14 22.86
N ARG A 356 16.12 -19.54 21.70
CA ARG A 356 16.93 -18.52 21.03
C ARG A 356 16.27 -17.14 21.04
N TYR A 357 17.08 -16.12 20.75
CA TYR A 357 16.57 -14.76 20.65
C TYR A 357 15.77 -14.60 19.37
N GLU A 358 14.64 -13.93 19.50
CA GLU A 358 13.77 -13.45 18.44
C GLU A 358 13.65 -11.92 18.49
N VAL A 359 13.16 -11.32 17.40
CA VAL A 359 12.94 -9.88 17.31
C VAL A 359 11.54 -9.55 16.80
N THR A 360 10.89 -8.57 17.43
CA THR A 360 9.59 -8.06 16.97
C THR A 360 9.51 -6.54 17.04
N ALA A 361 8.61 -6.04 16.21
CA ALA A 361 8.28 -4.65 16.07
C ALA A 361 6.82 -4.54 15.65
N SER A 362 6.19 -3.40 15.91
CA SER A 362 4.84 -3.13 15.44
C SER A 362 4.77 -1.84 14.63
N CYS A 363 3.80 -1.76 13.74
CA CYS A 363 3.40 -0.50 13.13
C CYS A 363 2.59 0.40 14.07
N SER A 364 2.09 -0.13 15.20
CA SER A 364 1.22 0.59 16.14
C SER A 364 1.94 1.28 17.29
N ASN A 365 3.21 0.94 17.51
CA ASN A 365 4.01 1.51 18.58
C ASN A 365 5.47 1.66 18.13
N PRO A 366 6.24 2.56 18.78
CA PRO A 366 7.60 2.86 18.38
C PRO A 366 8.64 1.92 19.04
N PHE A 367 8.26 0.72 19.48
CA PHE A 367 9.17 -0.16 20.21
C PHE A 367 9.66 -1.32 19.35
N LEU A 368 10.96 -1.59 19.46
CA LEU A 368 11.59 -2.82 19.01
C LEU A 368 11.89 -3.69 20.24
N GLN A 369 11.58 -4.98 20.17
CA GLN A 369 11.80 -5.91 21.27
C GLN A 369 12.61 -7.11 20.79
N ILE A 370 13.62 -7.51 21.57
CA ILE A 370 14.43 -8.71 21.41
C ILE A 370 14.31 -9.51 22.71
N TRP A 371 13.81 -10.73 22.62
CA TRP A 371 13.60 -11.58 23.77
C TRP A 371 13.84 -13.05 23.42
N LYS A 372 13.87 -13.88 24.46
CA LYS A 372 13.80 -15.35 24.35
C LYS A 372 12.87 -15.87 25.44
N GLY A 373 12.52 -17.14 25.36
CA GLY A 373 11.75 -17.83 26.39
C GLY A 373 12.41 -17.83 27.77
N GLY A 374 11.60 -18.10 28.79
CA GLY A 374 12.03 -18.15 30.19
C GLY A 374 12.02 -19.56 30.78
N ILE A 375 11.42 -20.53 30.09
CA ILE A 375 11.30 -21.92 30.55
C ILE A 375 11.88 -22.88 29.50
N LYS A 376 12.13 -24.12 29.91
CA LYS A 376 12.54 -25.18 28.99
C LYS A 376 11.32 -25.68 28.20
N PRO A 377 11.50 -26.15 26.95
CA PRO A 377 10.46 -26.85 26.21
C PRO A 377 9.82 -27.98 27.04
N VAL A 378 8.49 -28.05 27.05
CA VAL A 378 7.74 -29.05 27.84
C VAL A 378 7.77 -30.44 27.18
N TYR A 379 8.14 -30.53 25.89
CA TYR A 379 8.28 -31.77 25.12
C TYR A 379 9.54 -31.75 24.24
N ASP A 380 9.55 -32.50 23.13
CA ASP A 380 10.60 -32.47 22.11
C ASP A 380 10.37 -31.40 21.03
N THR A 381 9.57 -30.38 21.37
CA THR A 381 9.35 -29.18 20.55
C THR A 381 10.66 -28.43 20.32
N ARG A 382 10.72 -27.68 19.22
CA ARG A 382 11.91 -26.91 18.82
C ARG A 382 11.49 -25.53 18.33
N ASP A 383 12.42 -24.57 18.37
CA ASP A 383 12.20 -23.27 17.72
C ASP A 383 11.85 -23.49 16.24
N ASP A 384 10.86 -22.77 15.73
CA ASP A 384 10.32 -22.93 14.37
C ASP A 384 11.40 -22.78 13.29
N GLN A 385 12.30 -21.81 13.44
CA GLN A 385 13.47 -21.64 12.57
C GLN A 385 14.37 -22.88 12.58
N LEU A 386 14.58 -23.49 13.75
CA LEU A 386 15.44 -24.67 13.89
C LEU A 386 14.82 -25.90 13.23
N ILE A 387 13.49 -26.05 13.26
CA ILE A 387 12.76 -27.10 12.55
C ILE A 387 13.05 -27.01 11.04
N LEU A 388 12.92 -25.81 10.45
CA LEU A 388 13.22 -25.56 9.05
C LEU A 388 14.69 -25.84 8.72
N ALA A 389 15.60 -25.37 9.58
CA ALA A 389 17.04 -25.55 9.42
C ALA A 389 17.46 -27.03 9.44
N GLN A 390 16.93 -27.81 10.38
CA GLN A 390 17.24 -29.24 10.50
C GLN A 390 16.66 -30.05 9.34
N MET A 391 15.46 -29.71 8.87
CA MET A 391 14.89 -30.35 7.69
C MET A 391 15.73 -30.05 6.44
N ALA A 392 16.14 -28.79 6.25
CA ALA A 392 17.01 -28.41 5.14
C ALA A 392 18.35 -29.16 5.22
N ALA A 393 19.00 -29.18 6.37
CA ALA A 393 20.24 -29.92 6.56
C ALA A 393 20.07 -31.41 6.23
N LYS A 394 18.96 -32.04 6.67
CA LYS A 394 18.70 -33.44 6.38
C LYS A 394 18.45 -33.72 4.90
N LEU A 395 17.75 -32.82 4.22
CA LEU A 395 17.57 -32.88 2.77
C LEU A 395 18.92 -32.74 2.04
N GLY A 396 19.78 -31.82 2.52
CA GLY A 396 21.15 -31.66 2.01
C GLY A 396 21.99 -32.92 2.16
N GLU A 397 21.89 -33.65 3.28
CA GLU A 397 22.57 -34.95 3.45
C GLU A 397 22.10 -35.98 2.42
N LEU A 398 20.79 -36.09 2.21
CA LEU A 398 20.20 -37.05 1.26
C LEU A 398 20.55 -36.72 -0.19
N LEU A 399 20.65 -35.44 -0.53
CA LEU A 399 20.98 -34.95 -1.86
C LEU A 399 22.50 -34.79 -2.09
N ASN A 400 23.33 -35.03 -1.06
CA ASN A 400 24.76 -34.74 -1.07
C ASN A 400 25.07 -33.27 -1.46
N ASP A 401 24.30 -32.33 -0.88
CA ASP A 401 24.39 -30.90 -1.15
C ASP A 401 24.45 -30.10 0.16
N ARG A 402 25.66 -29.65 0.53
CA ARG A 402 25.88 -28.90 1.77
C ARG A 402 25.23 -27.51 1.78
N ARG A 403 24.86 -26.97 0.62
CA ARG A 403 24.28 -25.62 0.52
C ARG A 403 23.02 -25.46 1.37
N PHE A 404 22.23 -26.52 1.50
CA PHE A 404 21.05 -26.53 2.36
C PHE A 404 21.40 -26.27 3.83
N ALA A 405 22.45 -26.90 4.35
CA ALA A 405 22.91 -26.66 5.73
C ALA A 405 23.63 -25.32 5.86
N ASP A 406 24.41 -24.93 4.86
CA ASP A 406 25.17 -23.67 4.87
C ASP A 406 24.24 -22.46 4.95
N TYR A 407 23.10 -22.47 4.24
CA TYR A 407 22.09 -21.40 4.32
C TYR A 407 21.60 -21.16 5.76
N TRP A 408 21.41 -22.25 6.52
CA TRP A 408 20.91 -22.22 7.88
C TRP A 408 22.03 -22.27 8.94
N LYS A 409 23.29 -22.03 8.56
CA LYS A 409 24.48 -22.20 9.41
C LYS A 409 24.30 -21.64 10.82
N PHE A 410 23.88 -20.39 10.96
CA PHE A 410 23.79 -19.76 12.28
C PHE A 410 22.61 -20.26 13.11
N SER A 411 21.52 -20.69 12.47
CA SER A 411 20.43 -21.38 13.18
C SER A 411 20.91 -22.73 13.71
N LEU A 412 21.58 -23.53 12.87
CA LEU A 412 22.14 -24.84 13.25
C LEU A 412 23.24 -24.75 14.31
N GLU A 413 24.01 -23.66 14.34
CA GLU A 413 25.02 -23.38 15.38
C GLU A 413 24.45 -22.73 16.64
N GLY A 414 23.15 -22.38 16.67
CA GLY A 414 22.50 -21.74 17.80
C GLY A 414 22.89 -20.27 18.02
N LYS A 415 23.22 -19.55 16.94
CA LYS A 415 23.67 -18.15 16.92
C LYS A 415 22.68 -17.23 16.17
N THR A 416 21.39 -17.31 16.50
CA THR A 416 20.33 -16.56 15.78
C THR A 416 20.49 -15.05 15.88
N GLU A 417 21.17 -14.56 16.92
CA GLU A 417 21.52 -13.14 17.10
C GLU A 417 22.34 -12.56 15.94
N VAL A 418 23.04 -13.40 15.17
CA VAL A 418 23.73 -12.98 13.94
C VAL A 418 22.74 -12.48 12.90
N TYR A 419 21.62 -13.20 12.71
CA TYR A 419 20.57 -12.76 11.81
C TYR A 419 19.96 -11.45 12.32
N ILE A 420 19.62 -11.38 13.62
CA ILE A 420 19.07 -10.16 14.25
C ILE A 420 19.99 -8.96 13.99
N GLN A 421 21.29 -9.10 14.24
CA GLN A 421 22.24 -8.02 14.04
C GLN A 421 22.32 -7.59 12.56
N ARG A 422 22.31 -8.53 11.63
CA ARG A 422 22.26 -8.23 10.18
C ARG A 422 20.99 -7.48 9.81
N LEU A 423 19.84 -7.80 10.39
CA LEU A 423 18.59 -7.07 10.17
C LEU A 423 18.68 -5.62 10.66
N LEU A 424 19.22 -5.41 11.87
CA LEU A 424 19.39 -4.07 12.41
C LEU A 424 20.36 -3.26 11.55
N ASP A 425 21.48 -3.84 11.14
CA ASP A 425 22.46 -3.20 10.28
C ASP A 425 21.87 -2.92 8.87
N SER A 426 21.01 -3.80 8.33
CA SER A 426 20.43 -3.62 6.99
C SER A 426 19.27 -2.62 6.93
N SER A 427 18.77 -2.17 8.10
CA SER A 427 17.53 -1.41 8.22
C SER A 427 17.76 0.06 8.54
N THR A 428 17.15 0.96 7.78
CA THR A 428 17.33 2.42 7.93
C THR A 428 16.98 2.93 9.32
N THR A 429 15.90 2.41 9.93
CA THR A 429 15.45 2.84 11.26
C THR A 429 16.32 2.27 12.40
N ALA A 430 16.98 1.13 12.18
CA ALA A 430 17.73 0.40 13.21
C ALA A 430 19.25 0.40 13.00
N ARG A 431 19.74 1.05 11.94
CA ARG A 431 21.17 1.15 11.63
C ARG A 431 21.92 1.76 12.82
N GLY A 432 22.97 1.07 13.26
CA GLY A 432 23.81 1.51 14.38
C GLY A 432 23.38 0.98 15.75
N TYR A 433 22.21 0.34 15.86
CA TYR A 433 21.83 -0.39 17.06
C TYR A 433 22.55 -1.75 17.12
N LYS A 434 22.91 -2.17 18.33
CA LYS A 434 23.52 -3.47 18.58
C LYS A 434 22.60 -4.36 19.41
N VAL A 435 22.49 -5.63 19.03
CA VAL A 435 21.67 -6.62 19.75
C VAL A 435 22.07 -6.67 21.22
N SER A 436 23.37 -6.70 21.51
CA SER A 436 23.91 -6.67 22.88
C SER A 436 23.47 -5.46 23.68
N ASP A 437 23.42 -4.28 23.05
CA ASP A 437 23.07 -3.03 23.71
C ASP A 437 21.58 -2.97 24.05
N ILE A 438 20.73 -3.48 23.15
CA ILE A 438 19.28 -3.58 23.37
C ILE A 438 19.01 -4.58 24.51
N LEU A 439 19.62 -5.77 24.46
CA LEU A 439 19.51 -6.78 25.52
C LEU A 439 20.00 -6.27 26.87
N ALA A 440 21.00 -5.39 26.89
CA ALA A 440 21.52 -4.77 28.11
C ALA A 440 20.66 -3.60 28.64
N GLY A 441 19.59 -3.20 27.95
CA GLY A 441 18.72 -2.11 28.37
C GLY A 441 19.30 -0.71 28.12
N LYS A 442 20.20 -0.56 27.14
CA LYS A 442 20.80 0.75 26.81
C LYS A 442 19.75 1.77 26.31
N TYR A 443 18.66 1.29 25.72
CA TYR A 443 17.65 2.11 25.04
C TYR A 443 16.25 2.04 25.70
N GLY A 444 16.16 1.47 26.89
CA GLY A 444 14.89 1.17 27.57
C GLY A 444 15.03 0.03 28.57
N GLU A 445 13.96 -0.73 28.76
CA GLU A 445 14.03 -1.99 29.52
C GLU A 445 14.95 -2.99 28.81
N PRO A 446 15.63 -3.91 29.54
CA PRO A 446 16.41 -4.98 28.92
C PRO A 446 15.63 -5.73 27.84
N GLY A 447 16.14 -5.73 26.61
CA GLY A 447 15.48 -6.32 25.45
C GLY A 447 14.56 -5.37 24.68
N VAL A 448 14.37 -4.12 25.12
CA VAL A 448 13.47 -3.15 24.49
C VAL A 448 14.22 -1.89 24.06
N ALA A 449 13.89 -1.38 22.87
CA ALA A 449 14.38 -0.10 22.38
C ALA A 449 13.24 0.80 21.91
N LEU A 450 13.20 2.03 22.41
CA LEU A 450 12.38 3.10 21.85
C LEU A 450 13.03 3.62 20.56
N MET A 451 12.37 3.44 19.42
CA MET A 451 12.85 3.92 18.14
C MET A 451 12.57 5.41 17.96
N LEU A 452 13.60 6.14 17.55
CA LEU A 452 13.51 7.56 17.24
C LEU A 452 13.26 7.75 15.74
N PHE A 453 12.07 8.24 15.42
CA PHE A 453 11.70 8.66 14.07
C PHE A 453 11.92 10.15 13.90
N ARG A 454 11.82 10.63 12.65
CA ARG A 454 11.87 12.06 12.34
C ARG A 454 10.82 12.88 13.09
N THR A 455 9.64 12.31 13.30
CA THR A 455 8.53 12.91 14.05
C THR A 455 8.14 12.01 15.21
N TYR A 456 7.74 12.60 16.34
CA TYR A 456 7.26 11.86 17.50
C TYR A 456 6.05 12.57 18.15
N PRO A 457 4.85 11.94 18.17
CA PRO A 457 4.47 10.68 17.51
C PRO A 457 4.74 10.69 15.99
N ARG A 458 4.80 9.50 15.38
CA ARG A 458 5.07 9.36 13.95
C ARG A 458 3.91 9.93 13.13
N GLU A 459 4.20 10.96 12.34
CA GLU A 459 3.25 11.61 11.44
C GLU A 459 3.61 11.31 9.98
N PRO A 460 2.77 10.57 9.23
CA PRO A 460 2.96 10.36 7.80
C PRO A 460 2.88 11.66 7.00
N PHE A 461 3.62 11.72 5.90
CA PHE A 461 3.59 12.84 4.94
C PHE A 461 4.04 14.20 5.48
N TRP A 462 4.64 14.23 6.67
CA TRP A 462 5.13 15.47 7.27
C TRP A 462 6.15 16.17 6.36
N GLU A 463 7.09 15.45 5.74
CA GLU A 463 8.05 16.06 4.80
C GLU A 463 7.39 16.62 3.54
N GLN A 464 6.37 15.94 3.03
CA GLN A 464 5.69 16.39 1.81
C GLN A 464 5.03 17.74 2.01
N VAL A 465 4.40 17.94 3.17
CA VAL A 465 3.65 19.15 3.47
C VAL A 465 4.53 20.24 4.09
N THR A 466 5.45 19.87 4.98
CA THR A 466 6.31 20.83 5.69
C THR A 466 7.55 21.23 4.89
N GLU A 467 8.15 20.30 4.15
CA GLU A 467 9.38 20.54 3.38
C GLU A 467 9.13 20.65 1.87
N SER A 468 7.86 20.67 1.46
CA SER A 468 7.46 20.73 0.05
C SER A 468 8.12 19.62 -0.79
N LEU A 469 8.25 18.42 -0.23
CA LEU A 469 8.65 17.25 -1.00
C LEU A 469 7.46 16.74 -1.84
N PRO A 470 7.71 16.22 -3.05
CA PRO A 470 6.65 15.54 -3.79
C PRO A 470 6.15 14.33 -3.00
N PHE A 471 4.86 14.03 -3.09
CA PHE A 471 4.30 12.75 -2.68
C PHE A 471 4.83 11.63 -3.57
N TYR A 472 4.79 10.37 -3.14
CA TYR A 472 5.25 9.21 -3.92
C TYR A 472 4.33 8.80 -5.08
N THR A 473 3.38 9.66 -5.47
CA THR A 473 2.49 9.46 -6.61
C THR A 473 3.14 9.89 -7.93
N PRO A 474 2.58 9.49 -9.10
CA PRO A 474 3.05 9.98 -10.41
C PRO A 474 3.03 11.52 -10.51
N THR A 475 2.00 12.16 -9.95
CA THR A 475 1.83 13.62 -9.98
C THR A 475 2.69 14.37 -8.98
N GLY A 476 3.32 13.66 -8.02
CA GLY A 476 4.02 14.29 -6.90
C GLY A 476 3.08 14.89 -5.86
N ARG A 477 1.76 14.67 -5.98
CA ARG A 477 0.70 15.26 -5.16
C ARG A 477 -0.19 14.20 -4.55
N LEU A 478 -1.01 14.56 -3.56
CA LEU A 478 -2.16 13.74 -3.15
C LEU A 478 -3.10 13.58 -4.34
N GLN A 479 -3.30 12.34 -4.80
CA GLN A 479 -3.90 12.04 -6.09
C GLN A 479 -5.34 11.52 -5.91
N ALA A 480 -6.33 12.33 -6.29
CA ALA A 480 -7.73 11.95 -6.28
C ALA A 480 -8.19 11.35 -7.62
N TYR A 481 -7.42 11.50 -8.69
CA TYR A 481 -7.81 11.05 -10.04
C TYR A 481 -6.80 10.10 -10.69
N ASN A 482 -7.26 9.17 -11.51
CA ASN A 482 -6.42 8.20 -12.21
C ASN A 482 -6.80 8.16 -13.70
N ASP A 483 -5.85 8.45 -14.59
CA ASP A 483 -6.06 8.55 -16.03
C ASP A 483 -5.41 7.41 -16.84
N GLU A 484 -5.03 6.33 -16.15
CA GLU A 484 -4.63 5.08 -16.77
C GLU A 484 -5.78 4.52 -17.62
N PRO A 485 -5.51 4.04 -18.85
CA PRO A 485 -6.57 3.61 -19.78
C PRO A 485 -7.51 2.55 -19.20
N GLU A 486 -6.98 1.61 -18.43
CA GLU A 486 -7.76 0.55 -17.79
C GLU A 486 -8.69 1.10 -16.69
N ILE A 487 -8.22 2.08 -15.92
CA ILE A 487 -9.02 2.69 -14.85
C ILE A 487 -10.14 3.56 -15.45
N ILE A 488 -9.87 4.29 -16.54
CA ILE A 488 -10.90 4.99 -17.31
C ILE A 488 -11.92 3.99 -17.86
N GLN A 489 -11.45 2.88 -18.44
CA GLN A 489 -12.31 1.81 -18.95
C GLN A 489 -13.20 1.19 -17.86
N TYR A 490 -12.78 1.17 -16.60
CA TYR A 490 -13.61 0.65 -15.51
C TYR A 490 -14.47 1.72 -14.83
N GLY A 491 -14.38 2.98 -15.27
CA GLY A 491 -15.13 4.10 -14.69
C GLY A 491 -14.67 4.51 -13.30
N GLU A 492 -13.44 4.16 -12.92
CA GLU A 492 -12.86 4.42 -11.59
C GLU A 492 -11.76 5.50 -11.62
N ASN A 493 -11.76 6.29 -12.71
CA ASN A 493 -10.89 7.46 -12.87
C ASN A 493 -11.15 8.50 -11.77
N PHE A 494 -12.42 8.68 -11.40
CA PHE A 494 -12.81 9.35 -10.15
C PHE A 494 -12.93 8.35 -9.00
N ILE A 495 -12.99 8.86 -7.77
CA ILE A 495 -13.41 8.07 -6.61
C ILE A 495 -14.93 7.95 -6.68
N VAL A 496 -15.45 6.77 -6.99
CA VAL A 496 -16.88 6.50 -7.18
C VAL A 496 -17.41 5.56 -6.10
N HIS A 497 -18.69 5.67 -5.74
CA HIS A 497 -19.36 4.60 -5.01
C HIS A 497 -19.77 3.49 -5.98
N ARG A 498 -19.30 2.28 -5.70
CA ARG A 498 -19.63 1.07 -6.45
C ARG A 498 -20.22 0.05 -5.50
N GLU A 499 -21.37 -0.51 -5.87
CA GLU A 499 -22.03 -1.51 -5.04
C GLU A 499 -21.19 -2.79 -4.94
N GLY A 500 -21.22 -3.44 -3.77
CA GLY A 500 -20.57 -4.72 -3.58
C GLY A 500 -21.11 -5.77 -4.56
N PRO A 501 -20.28 -6.78 -4.93
CA PRO A 501 -20.70 -7.81 -5.89
C PRO A 501 -21.91 -8.61 -5.42
N GLU A 502 -22.14 -8.68 -4.11
CA GLU A 502 -23.28 -9.35 -3.50
C GLU A 502 -24.48 -8.42 -3.25
N ALA A 503 -24.28 -7.11 -3.37
CA ALA A 503 -25.33 -6.11 -3.11
C ALA A 503 -26.31 -5.96 -4.27
N THR A 504 -25.96 -6.48 -5.45
CA THR A 504 -26.74 -6.36 -6.67
C THR A 504 -26.66 -7.65 -7.50
N PRO A 505 -27.76 -8.11 -8.14
CA PRO A 505 -27.71 -9.26 -9.05
C PRO A 505 -27.06 -8.93 -10.40
N TYR A 506 -26.72 -7.66 -10.66
CA TYR A 506 -26.18 -7.21 -11.94
C TYR A 506 -24.64 -7.33 -11.97
N LEU A 507 -24.13 -7.99 -13.02
CA LEU A 507 -22.71 -8.01 -13.35
C LEU A 507 -22.46 -7.30 -14.69
N PRO A 508 -21.45 -6.41 -14.79
CA PRO A 508 -20.57 -5.95 -13.71
C PRO A 508 -21.29 -5.06 -12.68
N ASN A 509 -20.77 -4.99 -11.44
CA ASN A 509 -21.40 -4.22 -10.36
C ASN A 509 -21.62 -2.74 -10.75
N ALA A 510 -22.74 -2.18 -10.29
CA ALA A 510 -23.20 -0.83 -10.61
C ALA A 510 -22.33 0.27 -9.98
N ILE A 511 -22.02 1.29 -10.79
CA ILE A 511 -21.40 2.55 -10.36
C ILE A 511 -22.51 3.58 -10.19
N VAL A 512 -22.57 4.25 -9.04
CA VAL A 512 -23.52 5.34 -8.80
C VAL A 512 -22.95 6.63 -9.38
N SER A 513 -23.31 6.94 -10.63
CA SER A 513 -22.84 8.14 -11.33
C SER A 513 -23.66 8.48 -12.57
N THR A 514 -24.02 9.75 -12.74
CA THR A 514 -24.49 10.37 -13.98
C THR A 514 -23.40 11.23 -14.64
N ASN A 515 -22.19 11.24 -14.08
CA ASN A 515 -21.07 12.07 -14.51
C ASN A 515 -20.64 11.73 -15.96
N PRO A 516 -20.69 12.70 -16.91
CA PRO A 516 -20.29 12.47 -18.31
C PRO A 516 -18.79 12.21 -18.50
N LEU A 517 -18.00 12.39 -17.45
CA LEU A 517 -16.56 12.12 -17.39
C LEU A 517 -16.23 10.72 -16.84
N ILE A 518 -17.24 9.88 -16.60
CA ILE A 518 -17.13 8.46 -16.29
C ILE A 518 -17.73 7.68 -17.46
N ARG A 519 -16.93 6.84 -18.12
CA ARG A 519 -17.32 6.14 -19.37
C ARG A 519 -16.87 4.65 -19.34
N PRO A 520 -17.41 3.84 -18.39
CA PRO A 520 -17.06 2.43 -18.23
C PRO A 520 -17.51 1.54 -19.39
#